data_AF-A0AAP4KDL0-F1
#
_entry.id   AF-A0AAP4KDL0-F1
#
_cell.length_a   1.000
_cell.length_b   1.000
_cell.length_c   1.000
_cell.angle_alpha   90.00
_cell.angle_beta   90.00
_cell.angle_gamma   90.00
#
_symmetry.space_group_name_H-M   'P 1'
#
loop_
_entity.id
_entity.type
_entity.pdbx_description
1 polymer ?
#
loop_
_entity_poly.entity_id
_entity_poly.type
_entity_poly.pdbx_seq_one_letter_code
_entity_poly.pdbx_strand_id
1 'polypeptide(L)'
;MPLEALAEILDPAPTPQPVTPTITSSSSRRRSAIGPRLGFVRAATFWEQVMGALGEQELAGELGEVAAMMLQELRYEEAKARAEQARNELHSNSGQ
;
A
#
# COMPACT_ATOMS: atom_id res chain seq x y z
N MET A 1 29.02 4.14 -48.91
CA MET A 1 29.35 3.37 -47.69
C MET A 1 29.23 1.89 -48.03
N PRO A 2 30.27 1.06 -47.82
CA PRO A 2 30.21 -0.38 -48.08
C PRO A 2 29.45 -1.11 -46.96
N LEU A 3 28.73 -2.19 -47.29
CA LEU A 3 27.87 -2.92 -46.35
C LEU A 3 28.64 -3.84 -45.38
N GLU A 4 29.93 -4.06 -45.61
CA GLU A 4 30.77 -4.89 -44.72
C GLU A 4 31.02 -4.22 -43.35
N ALA A 5 30.77 -2.91 -43.22
CA ALA A 5 30.96 -2.16 -41.97
C ALA A 5 29.83 -2.33 -40.93
N LEU A 6 28.78 -3.10 -41.24
CA LEU A 6 27.64 -3.34 -40.33
C LEU A 6 27.71 -4.69 -39.58
N ALA A 7 28.63 -5.58 -39.95
CA ALA A 7 28.75 -6.91 -39.34
C ALA A 7 29.50 -6.89 -37.99
N GLU A 8 30.16 -5.79 -37.63
CA GLU A 8 30.95 -5.65 -36.40
C GLU A 8 30.13 -5.17 -35.18
N ILE A 9 28.81 -4.96 -35.33
CA ILE A 9 27.91 -4.56 -34.22
C ILE A 9 27.08 -5.77 -33.76
N LEU A 10 27.70 -6.94 -33.64
CA LEU A 10 27.00 -8.17 -33.23
C LEU A 10 27.79 -9.00 -32.22
N ASP A 11 28.60 -8.37 -31.37
CA ASP A 11 28.93 -8.95 -30.07
C ASP A 11 27.97 -8.38 -29.02
N PRO A 12 26.89 -9.11 -28.64
CA PRO A 12 26.11 -8.71 -27.48
C PRO A 12 27.02 -8.81 -26.26
N ALA A 13 27.32 -7.66 -25.64
CA ALA A 13 28.01 -7.62 -24.37
C ALA A 13 27.36 -8.60 -23.37
N PRO A 14 28.13 -9.30 -22.53
CA PRO A 14 27.57 -10.27 -21.59
C PRO A 14 26.54 -9.58 -20.71
N THR A 15 25.33 -10.17 -20.65
CA THR A 15 24.21 -9.66 -19.87
C THR A 15 24.65 -9.49 -18.41
N PRO A 16 24.54 -8.27 -17.83
CA PRO A 16 24.89 -8.06 -16.44
C PRO A 16 23.99 -8.95 -15.58
N GLN A 17 24.58 -9.73 -14.68
CA GLN A 17 23.81 -10.57 -13.76
C GLN A 17 22.93 -9.68 -12.88
N PRO A 18 21.63 -10.00 -12.72
CA PRO A 18 20.75 -9.22 -11.87
C PRO A 18 21.23 -9.31 -10.43
N VAL A 19 21.71 -8.19 -9.88
CA VAL A 19 22.05 -8.06 -8.47
C VAL A 19 20.73 -8.08 -7.69
N THR A 20 20.32 -9.24 -7.18
CA THR A 20 19.15 -9.34 -6.32
C THR A 20 19.53 -8.82 -4.93
N PRO A 21 18.93 -7.70 -4.46
CA PRO A 21 19.20 -7.24 -3.11
C PRO A 21 18.73 -8.32 -2.13
N THR A 22 19.63 -8.79 -1.27
CA THR A 22 19.27 -9.71 -0.18
C THR A 22 18.45 -8.95 0.84
N ILE A 23 17.12 -9.01 0.70
CA ILE A 23 16.20 -8.44 1.68
C ILE A 23 16.23 -9.35 2.90
N THR A 24 17.03 -8.98 3.91
CA THR A 24 16.94 -9.63 5.23
C THR A 24 15.58 -9.26 5.82
N SER A 25 14.72 -10.27 6.04
CA SER A 25 13.40 -10.08 6.61
C SER A 25 13.52 -9.78 8.11
N SER A 26 13.90 -8.55 8.45
CA SER A 26 13.83 -8.07 9.83
C SER A 26 12.37 -8.00 10.26
N SER A 27 11.97 -8.86 11.20
CA SER A 27 10.63 -8.88 11.81
C SER A 27 10.29 -7.59 12.59
N SER A 28 11.25 -6.66 12.69
CA SER A 28 11.07 -5.32 13.28
C SER A 28 10.08 -4.46 12.49
N ARG A 29 9.84 -4.74 11.21
CA ARG A 29 8.80 -4.07 10.43
C ARG A 29 7.44 -4.64 10.79
N ARG A 30 6.92 -4.31 12.00
CA ARG A 30 5.52 -4.46 12.37
C ARG A 30 4.66 -3.64 11.40
N ARG A 31 4.38 -4.19 10.22
CA ARG A 31 3.26 -3.75 9.40
C ARG A 31 2.02 -4.10 10.21
N SER A 32 1.51 -3.15 10.98
CA SER A 32 0.21 -3.30 11.62
C SER A 32 -0.78 -3.77 10.56
N ALA A 33 -1.67 -4.71 10.89
CA ALA A 33 -2.72 -5.16 9.97
C ALA A 33 -3.59 -3.97 9.47
N ILE A 34 -3.63 -2.90 10.25
CA ILE A 34 -4.24 -1.60 9.95
C ILE A 34 -3.50 -0.83 8.84
N GLY A 35 -2.16 -0.91 8.80
CA GLY A 35 -1.31 -0.12 7.89
C GLY A 35 -1.67 -0.28 6.41
N PRO A 36 -1.85 -1.51 5.89
CA PRO A 36 -2.30 -1.73 4.52
C PRO A 36 -3.69 -1.14 4.22
N ARG A 37 -4.66 -1.28 5.14
CA ARG A 37 -6.02 -0.72 4.96
C ARG A 37 -6.01 0.81 4.94
N LEU A 38 -5.25 1.43 5.84
CA LEU A 38 -5.08 2.88 5.87
C LEU A 38 -4.33 3.39 4.63
N GLY A 39 -3.33 2.64 4.16
CA GLY A 39 -2.63 2.91 2.92
C GLY A 39 -3.56 2.87 1.70
N PHE A 40 -4.44 1.87 1.64
CA PHE A 40 -5.48 1.78 0.61
C PHE A 40 -6.41 2.99 0.62
N VAL A 41 -7.00 3.34 1.78
CA VAL A 41 -7.91 4.49 1.90
C VAL A 41 -7.25 5.79 1.45
N ARG A 42 -5.97 6.00 1.78
CA ARG A 42 -5.21 7.18 1.33
C ARG A 42 -4.97 7.21 -0.18
N ALA A 43 -4.71 6.05 -0.78
CA ALA A 43 -4.47 5.93 -2.21
C ALA A 43 -5.77 6.01 -3.03
N ALA A 44 -6.90 5.63 -2.45
CA ALA A 44 -8.18 5.56 -3.13
C ALA A 44 -8.61 6.91 -3.73
N THR A 45 -8.46 8.00 -2.98
CA THR A 45 -8.80 9.36 -3.46
C THR A 45 -8.00 9.76 -4.69
N PHE A 46 -6.74 9.37 -4.78
CA PHE A 46 -5.91 9.64 -5.96
C PHE A 46 -6.43 8.86 -7.17
N TRP A 47 -6.70 7.57 -7.00
CA TRP A 47 -7.16 6.72 -8.08
C TRP A 47 -8.58 7.04 -8.53
N GLU A 48 -9.45 7.47 -7.64
CA GLU A 48 -10.79 7.99 -7.96
C GLU A 48 -10.69 9.20 -8.91
N GLN A 49 -9.80 10.15 -8.63
CA GLN A 49 -9.56 11.31 -9.50
C GLN A 49 -8.98 10.90 -10.86
N VAL A 50 -8.04 9.94 -10.88
CA VAL A 50 -7.45 9.42 -12.11
C VAL A 50 -8.52 8.73 -12.96
N MET A 51 -9.34 7.88 -12.37
CA MET A 51 -10.41 7.17 -13.08
C MET A 51 -11.48 8.13 -13.59
N GLY A 52 -11.88 9.12 -12.80
CA GLY A 52 -12.77 10.19 -13.27
C GLY A 52 -12.20 10.97 -14.45
N ALA A 53 -10.90 11.29 -14.44
CA ALA A 53 -10.23 11.95 -15.56
C ALA A 53 -10.14 11.07 -16.83
N LEU A 54 -10.13 9.75 -16.66
CA LEU A 54 -10.16 8.76 -17.75
C LEU A 54 -11.58 8.49 -18.28
N GLY A 55 -12.61 9.05 -17.65
CA GLY A 55 -14.02 8.79 -18.00
C GLY A 55 -14.62 7.55 -17.35
N GLU A 56 -13.88 6.87 -16.48
CA GLU A 56 -14.30 5.67 -15.74
C GLU A 56 -15.05 6.07 -14.46
N GLN A 57 -16.16 6.80 -14.62
CA GLN A 57 -16.88 7.42 -13.50
C GLN A 57 -17.54 6.40 -12.56
N GLU A 58 -18.02 5.28 -13.12
CA GLU A 58 -18.62 4.19 -12.35
C GLU A 58 -17.58 3.52 -11.45
N LEU A 59 -16.43 3.15 -12.02
CA LEU A 59 -15.32 2.53 -11.28
C LEU A 59 -14.70 3.48 -10.23
N ALA A 60 -14.65 4.78 -10.54
CA ALA A 60 -14.26 5.80 -9.57
C ALA A 60 -15.22 5.84 -8.37
N GLY A 61 -16.53 5.82 -8.65
CA GLY A 61 -17.57 5.78 -7.62
C GLY A 61 -17.46 4.54 -6.73
N GLU A 62 -17.33 3.35 -7.33
CA GLU A 62 -17.14 2.10 -6.60
C GLU A 62 -15.92 2.13 -5.69
N LEU A 63 -14.78 2.65 -6.18
CA LEU A 63 -13.57 2.78 -5.38
C LEU A 63 -13.78 3.73 -4.19
N GLY A 64 -14.46 4.86 -4.43
CA GLY A 64 -14.81 5.82 -3.38
C GLY A 64 -15.69 5.20 -2.30
N GLU A 65 -16.70 4.44 -2.68
CA GLU A 65 -17.60 3.73 -1.76
C GLU A 65 -16.86 2.70 -0.90
N VAL A 66 -16.02 1.86 -1.53
CA VAL A 66 -15.22 0.85 -0.83
C VAL A 66 -14.25 1.52 0.15
N ALA A 67 -13.58 2.60 -0.26
CA ALA A 67 -12.68 3.36 0.60
C ALA A 67 -13.40 4.01 1.79
N ALA A 68 -14.60 4.55 1.58
CA ALA A 68 -15.41 5.13 2.64
C ALA A 68 -15.85 4.07 3.66
N MET A 69 -16.29 2.90 3.18
CA MET A 69 -16.65 1.77 4.03
C MET A 69 -15.47 1.31 4.89
N MET A 70 -14.29 1.12 4.28
CA MET A 70 -13.09 0.71 5.02
C MET A 70 -12.64 1.77 6.04
N LEU A 71 -12.77 3.06 5.71
CA LEU A 71 -12.46 4.14 6.65
C LEU A 71 -13.38 4.11 7.87
N GLN A 72 -14.67 3.82 7.66
CA GLN A 72 -15.63 3.71 8.76
C GLN A 72 -15.34 2.51 9.66
N GLU A 73 -14.97 1.36 9.09
CA GLU A 73 -14.56 0.18 9.85
C GLU A 73 -13.31 0.48 10.70
N LEU A 74 -12.30 1.14 10.13
CA LEU A 74 -11.09 1.54 10.86
C LEU A 74 -11.39 2.49 12.02
N ARG A 75 -12.30 3.45 11.83
CA ARG A 75 -12.73 4.36 12.91
C ARG A 75 -13.43 3.62 14.04
N TYR A 76 -14.26 2.63 13.69
CA TYR A 76 -14.93 1.80 14.68
C TYR A 76 -13.93 0.94 15.47
N GLU A 77 -13.00 0.28 14.78
CA GLU A 77 -11.92 -0.49 15.41
C GLU A 77 -11.09 0.37 16.37
N GLU A 78 -10.73 1.59 15.96
CA GLU A 78 -9.98 2.54 16.79
C GLU A 78 -10.79 2.98 18.02
N ALA A 79 -12.06 3.35 17.85
CA ALA A 79 -12.93 3.74 18.95
C ALA A 79 -13.11 2.60 19.96
N LYS A 80 -13.31 1.37 19.46
CA LYS A 80 -13.39 0.17 20.30
C LYS A 80 -12.10 -0.06 21.08
N ALA A 81 -10.94 0.06 20.43
CA ALA A 81 -9.65 -0.11 21.09
C ALA A 81 -9.43 0.92 22.22
N ARG A 82 -9.81 2.19 21.98
CA ARG A 82 -9.74 3.24 23.02
C ARG A 82 -10.69 2.98 24.18
N ALA A 83 -11.92 2.53 23.90
CA ALA A 83 -12.88 2.18 24.94
C ALA A 83 -12.39 1.02 25.83
N GLU A 84 -11.80 -0.01 25.21
CA GLU A 84 -11.19 -1.14 25.92
C GLU A 84 -10.00 -0.70 26.80
N GLN A 85 -9.14 0.21 26.29
CA GLN A 85 -8.06 0.79 27.08
C GLN A 85 -8.61 1.55 28.30
N ALA A 86 -9.59 2.43 28.11
CA ALA A 86 -10.21 3.18 29.20
C ALA A 86 -10.86 2.26 30.26
N ARG A 87 -11.54 1.19 29.83
CA ARG A 87 -12.10 0.19 30.76
C ARG A 87 -11.00 -0.49 31.59
N ASN A 88 -9.92 -0.90 30.95
CA ASN A 88 -8.83 -1.58 31.62
C ASN A 88 -8.10 -0.66 32.61
N GLU A 89 -7.92 0.62 32.26
CA GLU A 89 -7.38 1.64 33.17
C GLU A 89 -8.27 1.87 34.39
N LEU A 90 -9.59 1.96 34.20
CA LEU A 90 -10.54 2.07 35.31
C LEU A 90 -10.50 0.85 36.24
N HIS A 91 -10.46 -0.36 35.68
CA HIS A 91 -10.37 -1.60 36.47
C HIS A 91 -9.01 -1.72 37.18
N SER A 92 -7.92 -1.28 36.55
CA SER A 92 -6.58 -1.25 37.15
C SER A 92 -6.49 -0.27 38.33
N ASN A 93 -7.18 0.87 38.26
CA ASN A 93 -7.17 1.89 39.31
C ASN A 93 -8.16 1.62 40.44
N SER A 94 -9.19 0.79 40.20
CA SER A 94 -10.22 0.46 41.19
C SER A 94 -9.90 -0.78 42.03
N GLY A 95 -8.71 -1.38 41.86
CA GLY A 95 -8.19 -2.51 42.63
C GLY A 95 -7.22 -2.16 43.77
N GLN A 96 -7.19 -0.89 44.19
CA GLN A 96 -6.55 -0.43 45.45
C GLN A 96 -7.60 -0.14 46.52
#